data_AF-A0A0P0L8E7-F1
#
_entry.id   AF-A0A0P0L8E7-F1
#
_cell.length_a   1.000
_cell.length_b   1.000
_cell.length_c   1.000
_cell.angle_alpha   90.00
_cell.angle_beta   90.00
_cell.angle_gamma   90.00
#
_symmetry.space_group_name_H-M   'P 1'
#
loop_
_entity.id
_entity.type
_entity.pdbx_description
1 polymer ?
#
loop_
_entity_poly.entity_id
_entity_poly.type
_entity_poly.pdbx_seq_one_letter_code
_entity_poly.pdbx_strand_id
1 'polypeptide(L)'
;MKNSVRFLNLDILSLTQKELLEQMAEGVLYTPNLDHLIKLQYDREFYDIYQQAEWIVCDSQILYLVSKLLKRSLPMAIPGSSFFTAFYNYHANNPNCKIFLLGAAEGVAKKAMENINRRVGRQIVVGAHSPSYGFEKNEQECEELIHIVNESGATVLLVGAGAPKKSG
;
A
#
# COMPACT_ATOMS: atom_id res chain seq x y z
N MET A 1 7.52 -21.63 -3.92
CA MET A 1 6.50 -20.74 -4.51
C MET A 1 5.63 -20.21 -3.39
N LYS A 2 5.43 -18.90 -3.28
CA LYS A 2 4.46 -18.33 -2.34
C LYS A 2 3.06 -18.84 -2.73
N ASN A 3 2.25 -19.27 -1.77
CA ASN A 3 0.89 -19.76 -2.04
C ASN A 3 0.00 -18.59 -2.49
N SER A 4 -0.80 -18.77 -3.55
CA SER A 4 -1.68 -17.74 -4.10
C SER A 4 -3.03 -18.31 -4.54
N VAL A 5 -4.01 -17.41 -4.64
CA VAL A 5 -5.34 -17.65 -5.21
C VAL A 5 -5.51 -16.69 -6.39
N ARG A 6 -5.83 -17.26 -7.55
CA ARG A 6 -6.04 -16.47 -8.77
C ARG A 6 -7.46 -15.93 -8.83
N PHE A 7 -7.58 -14.62 -8.99
CA PHE A 7 -8.81 -13.92 -9.33
C PHE A 7 -8.64 -13.26 -10.69
N LEU A 8 -9.40 -13.73 -11.69
CA LEU A 8 -9.28 -13.26 -13.08
C LEU A 8 -7.83 -13.36 -13.59
N ASN A 9 -7.20 -12.23 -13.90
CA ASN A 9 -5.80 -12.14 -14.34
C ASN A 9 -4.81 -11.80 -13.22
N LEU A 10 -5.23 -11.76 -11.95
CA LEU A 10 -4.37 -11.40 -10.81
C LEU A 10 -4.18 -12.57 -9.83
N ASP A 11 -2.92 -12.86 -9.50
CA ASP A 11 -2.57 -13.78 -8.43
C ASP A 11 -2.46 -13.03 -7.09
N ILE A 12 -3.33 -13.37 -6.14
CA ILE A 12 -3.34 -12.77 -4.80
C ILE A 12 -2.70 -13.74 -3.82
N LEU A 13 -1.72 -13.28 -3.04
CA LEU A 13 -1.03 -14.08 -2.04
C LEU A 13 -2.01 -14.56 -0.95
N SER A 14 -1.94 -15.85 -0.64
CA SER A 14 -2.71 -16.48 0.42
C SER A 14 -1.90 -16.39 1.72
N LEU A 15 -2.01 -15.23 2.38
CA LEU A 15 -1.31 -14.90 3.63
C LEU A 15 -2.29 -14.34 4.66
N THR A 16 -2.00 -14.61 5.93
CA THR A 16 -2.57 -13.87 7.05
C THR A 16 -1.85 -12.53 7.24
N GLN A 17 -2.47 -11.62 7.99
CA GLN A 17 -1.85 -10.34 8.36
C GLN A 17 -0.51 -10.54 9.09
N LYS A 18 -0.43 -11.54 9.97
CA LYS A 18 0.79 -11.86 10.72
C LYS A 18 1.91 -12.32 9.78
N GLU A 19 1.61 -13.27 8.90
CA GLU A 19 2.59 -13.77 7.93
C GLU A 19 3.10 -12.66 7.00
N LEU A 20 2.20 -11.74 6.59
CA LEU A 20 2.62 -10.59 5.79
C LEU A 20 3.60 -9.69 6.55
N LEU A 21 3.34 -9.38 7.84
CA LEU A 21 4.27 -8.60 8.68
C LEU A 21 5.62 -9.29 8.86
N GLU A 22 5.63 -10.61 9.03
CA GLU A 22 6.86 -11.38 9.28
C GLU A 22 7.69 -11.61 8.01
N GLN A 23 7.05 -11.71 6.85
CA GLN A 23 7.71 -12.04 5.58
C GLN A 23 8.04 -10.81 4.71
N MET A 24 7.35 -9.69 4.89
CA MET A 24 7.55 -8.48 4.09
C MET A 24 8.79 -7.72 4.57
N ALA A 25 9.96 -8.12 4.06
CA ALA A 25 11.22 -7.44 4.30
C ALA A 25 11.44 -6.25 3.35
N GLU A 26 11.12 -6.41 2.07
CA GLU A 26 11.29 -5.43 1.00
C GLU A 26 10.25 -5.63 -0.11
N GLY A 27 10.15 -4.66 -1.01
CA GLY A 27 9.27 -4.70 -2.19
C GLY A 27 8.01 -3.83 -2.08
N VAL A 28 7.20 -3.89 -3.12
CA VAL A 28 5.96 -3.13 -3.29
C VAL A 28 4.76 -3.96 -2.83
N LEU A 29 3.94 -3.36 -1.97
CA LEU A 29 2.68 -3.93 -1.49
C LEU A 29 1.50 -3.24 -2.17
N TYR A 30 0.67 -4.04 -2.85
CA TYR A 30 -0.65 -3.63 -3.30
C TYR A 30 -1.74 -4.38 -2.56
N THR A 31 -2.78 -3.64 -2.19
CA THR A 31 -4.00 -4.14 -1.55
C THR A 31 -5.18 -3.93 -2.49
N PRO A 32 -5.28 -4.68 -3.62
CA PRO A 32 -6.36 -4.50 -4.57
C PRO A 32 -7.73 -4.77 -3.95
N ASN A 33 -8.65 -3.84 -4.19
CA ASN A 33 -10.08 -4.03 -3.98
C ASN A 33 -10.76 -4.55 -5.28
N LEU A 34 -12.09 -4.62 -5.28
CA LEU A 34 -12.83 -5.08 -6.46
C LEU A 34 -12.65 -4.17 -7.68
N ASP A 35 -12.63 -2.85 -7.48
CA ASP A 35 -12.48 -1.89 -8.58
C ASP A 35 -11.14 -2.05 -9.30
N HIS A 36 -10.06 -2.33 -8.56
CA HIS A 36 -8.76 -2.61 -9.15
C HIS A 36 -8.80 -3.89 -10.01
N LEU A 37 -9.42 -4.97 -9.52
CA LEU A 37 -9.54 -6.22 -10.29
C LEU A 37 -10.27 -6.02 -11.62
N ILE A 38 -11.34 -5.22 -11.62
CA ILE A 38 -12.07 -4.90 -12.86
C ILE A 38 -11.20 -4.04 -13.78
N LYS A 39 -10.53 -3.01 -13.25
CA LYS A 39 -9.66 -2.13 -14.04
C LYS A 39 -8.52 -2.91 -14.71
N LEU A 40 -7.92 -3.87 -13.99
CA LEU A 40 -6.86 -4.75 -14.49
C LEU A 40 -7.29 -5.60 -15.70
N GLN A 41 -8.58 -5.78 -15.98
CA GLN A 41 -9.03 -6.51 -17.18
C GLN A 41 -8.90 -5.69 -18.47
N TYR A 42 -8.90 -4.36 -18.37
CA TYR A 42 -9.02 -3.47 -19.53
C TYR A 42 -7.90 -2.43 -19.64
N ASP A 43 -7.12 -2.24 -18.58
CA ASP A 43 -5.99 -1.30 -18.53
C ASP A 43 -4.68 -2.08 -18.50
N ARG A 44 -4.02 -2.17 -19.66
CA ARG A 44 -2.81 -2.99 -19.83
C ARG A 44 -1.62 -2.41 -19.07
N GLU A 45 -1.47 -1.10 -19.07
CA GLU A 45 -0.38 -0.43 -18.35
C GLU A 45 -0.52 -0.65 -16.84
N PHE A 46 -1.73 -0.48 -16.30
CA PHE A 46 -2.02 -0.77 -14.90
C PHE A 46 -1.79 -2.24 -14.55
N TYR A 47 -2.12 -3.16 -15.46
CA TYR A 47 -1.83 -4.58 -15.30
C TYR A 47 -0.33 -4.88 -15.22
N ASP A 48 0.45 -4.33 -16.14
CA ASP A 48 1.90 -4.55 -16.20
C ASP A 48 2.62 -3.97 -14.97
N ILE A 49 2.13 -2.86 -14.39
CA ILE A 49 2.60 -2.34 -13.10
C ILE A 49 2.31 -3.33 -11.95
N TYR A 50 1.10 -3.89 -11.89
CA TYR A 50 0.74 -4.87 -10.87
C TYR A 50 1.60 -6.14 -10.92
N GLN A 51 2.03 -6.56 -12.11
CA GLN A 51 2.89 -7.74 -12.27
C GLN A 51 4.30 -7.55 -11.66
N GLN A 52 4.71 -6.30 -11.39
CA GLN A 52 6.01 -5.99 -10.81
C GLN A 52 5.99 -6.02 -9.27
N ALA A 53 4.82 -6.08 -8.64
CA ALA A 53 4.71 -6.03 -7.18
C ALA A 53 5.02 -7.39 -6.52
N GLU A 54 5.84 -7.37 -5.47
CA GLU A 54 6.23 -8.57 -4.71
C GLU A 54 5.15 -9.06 -3.74
N TRP A 55 4.25 -8.15 -3.34
CA TRP A 55 3.20 -8.42 -2.36
C TRP A 55 1.85 -7.91 -2.87
N ILE A 56 0.99 -8.85 -3.26
CA ILE A 56 -0.39 -8.54 -3.67
C ILE A 56 -1.31 -9.28 -2.71
N VAL A 57 -2.04 -8.53 -1.86
CA VAL A 57 -2.89 -9.12 -0.82
C VAL A 57 -4.33 -8.63 -0.92
N CYS A 58 -5.26 -9.47 -0.51
CA CYS A 58 -6.69 -9.17 -0.65
C CYS A 58 -7.13 -8.06 0.32
N ASP A 59 -7.60 -6.92 -0.17
CA ASP A 59 -8.21 -5.88 0.67
C ASP A 59 -9.70 -6.17 0.96
N SER A 60 -10.38 -6.84 0.04
CA SER A 60 -11.84 -6.94 -0.01
C SER A 60 -12.40 -8.15 0.76
N GLN A 61 -13.30 -7.87 1.71
CA GLN A 61 -14.11 -8.90 2.39
C GLN A 61 -14.95 -9.72 1.40
N ILE A 62 -15.46 -9.08 0.34
CA ILE A 62 -16.25 -9.77 -0.69
C ILE A 62 -15.37 -10.79 -1.42
N LEU A 63 -14.16 -10.41 -1.83
CA LEU A 63 -13.23 -11.33 -2.49
C LEU A 63 -12.80 -12.47 -1.57
N TYR A 64 -12.57 -12.19 -0.30
CA TYR A 64 -12.32 -13.23 0.70
C TYR A 64 -13.49 -14.22 0.79
N LEU A 65 -14.73 -13.76 0.86
CA LEU A 65 -15.91 -14.63 0.90
C LEU A 65 -16.06 -15.45 -0.39
N VAL A 66 -15.90 -14.83 -1.56
CA VAL A 66 -15.93 -15.52 -2.86
C VAL A 66 -14.82 -16.55 -2.98
N SER A 67 -13.64 -16.30 -2.40
CA SER A 67 -12.52 -17.25 -2.39
C SER A 67 -12.88 -18.60 -1.77
N LYS A 68 -13.85 -18.62 -0.83
CA LYS A 68 -14.30 -19.86 -0.17
C LYS A 68 -15.01 -20.82 -1.11
N LEU A 69 -15.45 -20.35 -2.27
CA LEU A 69 -16.08 -21.16 -3.33
C LEU A 69 -15.04 -21.74 -4.31
N LEU A 70 -13.78 -21.29 -4.23
CA LEU A 70 -12.70 -21.77 -5.08
C LEU A 70 -12.01 -22.98 -4.44
N LYS A 71 -11.27 -23.75 -5.26
CA LYS A 71 -10.46 -24.89 -4.77
C LYS A 71 -9.43 -24.48 -3.70
N ARG A 72 -8.98 -23.23 -3.74
CA ARG A 72 -8.09 -22.62 -2.75
C ARG A 72 -8.71 -21.31 -2.29
N SER A 73 -8.88 -21.17 -0.98
CA SER A 73 -9.41 -19.95 -0.37
C SER A 73 -8.29 -19.06 0.16
N LEU A 74 -8.60 -17.77 0.25
CA LEU A 74 -7.80 -16.81 1.01
C LEU A 74 -8.09 -17.02 2.51
N PRO A 75 -7.11 -16.87 3.40
CA PRO A 75 -7.32 -17.06 4.83
C PRO A 75 -8.11 -15.90 5.44
N MET A 76 -7.90 -14.67 4.95
CA MET A 76 -8.58 -13.46 5.39
C MET A 76 -8.48 -12.34 4.34
N ALA A 77 -9.28 -11.29 4.50
CA ALA A 77 -8.99 -9.99 3.91
C ALA A 77 -8.05 -9.20 4.83
N ILE A 78 -7.13 -8.45 4.22
CA ILE A 78 -6.12 -7.59 4.84
C ILE A 78 -6.34 -6.17 4.29
N PRO A 79 -7.25 -5.38 4.90
CA PRO A 79 -7.47 -4.00 4.46
C PRO A 79 -6.20 -3.15 4.65
N GLY A 80 -5.82 -2.35 3.65
CA GLY A 80 -4.57 -1.59 3.67
C GLY A 80 -4.41 -0.66 4.88
N SER A 81 -5.50 -0.03 5.32
CA SER A 81 -5.52 0.84 6.51
C SER A 81 -5.29 0.07 7.83
N SER A 82 -5.91 -1.10 7.95
CA SER A 82 -5.73 -2.01 9.09
C SER A 82 -4.31 -2.60 9.11
N PHE A 83 -3.81 -3.00 7.93
CA PHE A 83 -2.45 -3.48 7.78
C PHE A 83 -1.42 -2.43 8.14
N PHE A 84 -1.55 -1.21 7.62
CA PHE A 84 -0.62 -0.12 7.94
C PHE A 84 -0.58 0.17 9.44
N THR A 85 -1.74 0.11 10.11
CA THR A 85 -1.84 0.23 11.58
C THR A 85 -1.06 -0.85 12.31
N ALA A 86 -1.14 -2.10 11.85
CA ALA A 86 -0.37 -3.19 12.42
C ALA A 86 1.12 -3.09 12.08
N PHE A 87 1.46 -2.62 10.87
CA PHE A 87 2.83 -2.48 10.38
C PHE A 87 3.65 -1.52 11.24
N TYR A 88 3.17 -0.29 11.46
CA TYR A 88 3.94 0.66 12.27
C TYR A 88 3.98 0.29 13.76
N ASN A 89 3.00 -0.50 14.25
CA ASN A 89 3.05 -1.07 15.59
C ASN A 89 4.08 -2.20 15.69
N TYR A 90 4.11 -3.09 14.71
CA TYR A 90 5.07 -4.20 14.65
C TYR A 90 6.51 -3.67 14.63
N HIS A 91 6.75 -2.58 13.90
CA HIS A 91 8.04 -1.90 13.84
C HIS A 91 8.22 -0.75 14.85
N ALA A 92 7.38 -0.68 15.90
CA ALA A 92 7.43 0.40 16.88
C ALA A 92 8.82 0.56 17.52
N ASN A 93 9.53 -0.55 17.75
CA ASN A 93 10.86 -0.57 18.35
C ASN A 93 12.02 -0.76 17.34
N ASN A 94 11.73 -0.80 16.03
CA ASN A 94 12.76 -0.97 15.00
C ASN A 94 13.29 0.39 14.52
N PRO A 95 14.50 0.83 14.93
CA PRO A 95 15.04 2.15 14.55
C PRO A 95 15.28 2.30 13.04
N ASN A 96 15.42 1.18 12.32
CA ASN A 96 15.63 1.19 10.87
C ASN A 96 14.33 1.39 10.08
N CYS A 97 13.17 1.21 10.73
CA CYS A 97 11.88 1.49 10.09
C CYS A 97 11.57 2.98 10.21
N LYS A 98 11.65 3.67 9.07
CA LYS A 98 11.36 5.10 8.89
C LYS A 98 10.33 5.27 7.77
N ILE A 99 9.19 5.88 8.08
CA ILE A 99 8.04 5.94 7.19
C ILE A 99 7.89 7.36 6.63
N PHE A 100 7.64 7.47 5.33
CA PHE A 100 7.15 8.69 4.68
C PHE A 100 5.69 8.51 4.28
N LEU A 101 4.86 9.52 4.54
CA LEU A 101 3.45 9.53 4.14
C LEU A 101 3.26 10.46 2.93
N LEU A 102 2.92 9.91 1.78
CA LEU A 102 2.64 10.68 0.58
C LEU A 102 1.15 10.57 0.21
N GLY A 103 0.45 11.70 0.14
CA GLY A 103 -0.96 11.76 -0.27
C GLY A 103 -1.87 12.45 0.73
N ALA A 104 -3.15 12.08 0.67
CA ALA A 104 -4.26 12.72 1.39
C ALA A 104 -4.44 14.22 1.08
N ALA A 105 -5.51 14.81 1.62
CA ALA A 105 -5.75 16.24 1.50
C ALA A 105 -4.74 17.05 2.34
N GLU A 106 -4.57 18.33 2.00
CA GLU A 106 -3.67 19.25 2.70
C GLU A 106 -3.86 19.17 4.23
N GLY A 107 -2.74 19.04 4.95
CA GLY A 107 -2.72 18.92 6.41
C GLY A 107 -3.07 17.54 6.97
N VAL A 108 -3.68 16.62 6.18
CA VAL A 108 -4.06 15.29 6.66
C VAL A 108 -2.84 14.40 6.87
N ALA A 109 -1.90 14.37 5.92
CA ALA A 109 -0.68 13.55 6.04
C ALA A 109 0.16 13.99 7.25
N LYS A 110 0.31 15.29 7.46
CA LYS A 110 1.03 15.85 8.62
C LYS A 110 0.36 15.49 9.94
N LYS A 111 -0.97 15.60 10.03
CA LYS A 111 -1.72 15.20 11.22
C LYS A 111 -1.61 13.69 11.50
N ALA A 112 -1.58 12.86 10.45
CA ALA A 112 -1.35 11.42 10.58
C ALA A 112 0.04 11.13 11.14
N MET A 113 1.09 11.79 10.62
CA MET A 113 2.46 11.69 11.14
C MET A 113 2.52 12.01 12.63
N GLU A 114 1.95 13.14 13.06
CA GLU A 114 1.93 13.56 14.48
C GLU A 114 1.23 12.52 15.37
N ASN A 115 0.07 12.02 14.94
CA ASN A 115 -0.69 11.03 15.71
C ASN A 115 0.01 9.68 15.80
N ILE A 116 0.60 9.20 14.71
CA ILE A 116 1.35 7.93 14.69
C ILE A 116 2.58 8.05 15.59
N ASN A 117 3.37 9.11 15.45
CA ASN A 117 4.56 9.31 16.28
C ASN A 117 4.22 9.43 17.77
N ARG A 118 3.13 10.14 18.11
CA ARG A 118 2.63 10.19 19.50
C ARG A 118 2.23 8.81 20.02
N ARG A 119 1.56 8.00 19.20
CA ARG A 119 1.11 6.65 19.59
C ARG A 119 2.26 5.68 19.76
N VAL A 120 3.25 5.74 18.88
CA VAL A 120 4.40 4.83 18.88
C VAL A 120 5.45 5.24 19.92
N GLY A 121 5.49 6.52 20.31
CA GLY A 121 6.44 7.04 21.30
C GLY A 121 7.82 7.36 20.72
N ARG A 122 7.97 7.39 19.39
CA ARG A 122 9.16 7.86 18.67
C ARG A 122 8.79 8.46 17.32
N GLN A 123 9.75 9.15 16.70
CA GLN A 123 9.66 9.59 15.30
C GLN A 123 9.87 8.40 14.35
N ILE A 124 8.82 7.58 14.17
CA ILE A 124 8.80 6.51 13.18
C ILE A 124 8.41 7.02 11.80
N VAL A 125 7.48 7.98 11.74
CA VAL A 125 7.14 8.72 10.52
C VAL A 125 8.06 9.94 10.44
N VAL A 126 8.95 9.95 9.45
CA VAL A 126 10.03 10.95 9.28
C VAL A 126 9.70 12.04 8.27
N GLY A 127 8.64 11.85 7.49
CA GLY A 127 8.15 12.86 6.56
C GLY A 127 6.71 12.62 6.16
N ALA A 128 6.04 13.69 5.75
CA ALA A 128 4.68 13.64 5.26
C ALA A 128 4.46 14.78 4.25
N HIS A 129 3.86 14.46 3.11
CA HIS A 129 3.56 15.44 2.07
C HIS A 129 2.22 15.12 1.40
N SER A 130 1.43 16.16 1.15
CA SER A 130 0.17 16.06 0.42
C SER A 130 0.36 16.78 -0.92
N PRO A 131 0.50 16.03 -2.03
CA PRO A 131 0.74 16.62 -3.33
C PRO A 131 -0.52 17.30 -3.87
N SER A 132 -0.35 18.11 -4.91
CA SER A 132 -1.44 18.76 -5.61
C SER A 132 -2.38 17.72 -6.26
N TYR A 133 -3.63 18.13 -6.54
CA TYR A 133 -4.56 17.27 -7.25
C TYR A 133 -4.10 17.10 -8.70
N GLY A 134 -3.90 15.85 -9.14
CA GLY A 134 -3.41 15.56 -10.49
C GLY A 134 -1.89 15.71 -10.64
N PHE A 135 -1.14 15.73 -9.53
CA PHE A 135 0.32 15.85 -9.53
C PHE A 135 1.01 14.84 -10.44
N GLU A 136 0.41 13.67 -10.67
CA GLU A 136 0.93 12.63 -11.55
C GLU A 136 1.12 13.10 -13.01
N LYS A 137 0.50 14.22 -13.40
CA LYS A 137 0.66 14.86 -14.71
C LYS A 137 1.67 16.00 -14.72
N ASN A 138 2.22 16.35 -13.57
CA ASN A 138 3.19 17.42 -13.40
C ASN A 138 4.56 16.80 -13.13
N GLU A 139 5.38 16.66 -14.18
CA GLU A 139 6.71 16.04 -14.09
C GLU A 139 7.60 16.72 -13.04
N GLN A 140 7.57 18.05 -12.97
CA GLN A 140 8.35 18.82 -12.00
C GLN A 140 7.94 18.50 -10.55
N GLU A 141 6.64 18.43 -10.28
CA GLU A 141 6.16 18.06 -8.94
C GLU A 141 6.50 16.60 -8.62
N CYS A 142 6.38 15.68 -9.58
CA CYS A 142 6.82 14.30 -9.39
C CYS A 142 8.32 14.20 -9.05
N GLU A 143 9.18 14.96 -9.73
CA GLU A 143 10.62 15.02 -9.42
C GLU A 143 10.88 15.57 -8.02
N GLU A 144 10.18 16.64 -7.63
CA GLU A 144 10.25 17.20 -6.28
C GLU A 144 9.80 16.19 -5.22
N LEU A 145 8.72 15.44 -5.47
CA LEU A 145 8.22 14.39 -4.58
C LEU A 145 9.25 13.27 -4.41
N ILE A 146 9.89 12.84 -5.49
CA ILE A 146 10.97 11.84 -5.44
C ILE A 146 12.14 12.37 -4.59
N HIS A 147 12.52 13.64 -4.80
CA HIS A 147 13.60 14.27 -4.07
C HIS A 147 13.31 14.34 -2.57
N ILE A 148 12.15 14.85 -2.15
CA ILE A 148 11.82 14.97 -0.71
C ILE A 148 11.70 13.61 -0.03
N VAL A 149 11.23 12.57 -0.73
CA VAL A 149 11.15 11.22 -0.18
C VAL A 149 12.55 10.67 0.04
N ASN A 150 13.45 10.81 -0.93
CA ASN A 150 14.83 10.34 -0.84
C ASN A 150 15.62 11.08 0.25
N GLU A 151 15.46 12.40 0.36
CA GLU A 151 16.14 13.20 1.39
C GLU A 151 15.63 12.94 2.81
N SER A 152 14.37 12.51 2.97
CA SER A 152 13.79 12.23 4.29
C SER A 152 14.47 11.09 5.06
N GLY A 153 15.26 10.26 4.37
CA GLY A 153 15.87 9.06 4.93
C GLY A 153 14.85 7.98 5.30
N ALA A 154 13.64 8.04 4.74
CA ALA A 154 12.63 7.00 4.87
C ALA A 154 13.09 5.69 4.22
N THR A 155 12.68 4.57 4.82
CA THR A 155 12.87 3.22 4.29
C THR A 155 11.56 2.60 3.84
N VAL A 156 10.44 3.27 4.12
CA VAL A 156 9.08 2.86 3.78
C VAL A 156 8.34 4.08 3.26
N LEU A 157 7.74 3.97 2.07
CA LEU A 157 6.84 4.98 1.52
C LEU A 157 5.41 4.44 1.56
N LEU A 158 4.51 5.10 2.29
CA LEU A 158 3.08 4.86 2.17
C LEU A 158 2.48 5.86 1.18
N VAL A 159 1.90 5.36 0.09
CA VAL A 159 1.19 6.18 -0.90
C VAL A 159 -0.31 6.08 -0.65
N GLY A 160 -0.89 7.17 -0.17
CA GLY A 160 -2.33 7.38 0.07
C GLY A 160 -2.98 8.29 -0.97
N ALA A 161 -2.46 8.32 -2.20
CA ALA A 161 -3.19 8.85 -3.34
C ALA A 161 -4.15 7.75 -3.78
N GLY A 162 -5.46 8.00 -3.75
CA GLY A 162 -6.43 7.01 -4.25
C GLY A 162 -6.03 6.52 -5.64
N ALA A 163 -6.38 5.28 -6.01
CA ALA A 163 -6.08 4.78 -7.34
C ALA A 163 -6.55 5.77 -8.42
N PRO A 164 -5.77 5.97 -9.49
CA PRO A 164 -5.98 7.07 -10.43
C PRO A 164 -7.44 7.11 -10.86
N LYS A 165 -8.15 8.14 -10.37
CA LYS A 165 -9.51 8.45 -10.79
C LYS A 165 -9.38 8.91 -12.22
N LYS A 166 -9.85 8.07 -13.15
CA LYS A 166 -9.92 8.30 -14.60
C LYS A 166 -9.65 9.75 -15.01
N SER A 167 -8.55 9.99 -15.70
CA SER A 167 -8.58 10.91 -16.83
C SER A 167 -8.49 10.02 -18.06
N GLY A 168 -9.46 10.12 -18.96
CA GLY A 168 -9.21 9.68 -20.34
C GLY A 168 -8.26 10.62 -21.04
#